data_AF-A0A9X6IUZ1-F1
#
_entry.id   AF-A0A9X6IUZ1-F1
#
_cell.length_a   1.000
_cell.length_b   1.000
_cell.length_c   1.000
_cell.angle_alpha   90.00
_cell.angle_beta   90.00
_cell.angle_gamma   90.00
#
_symmetry.space_group_name_H-M   'P 1'
#
loop_
_entity.id
_entity.type
_entity.pdbx_description
1 polymer ?
#
loop_
_entity_poly.entity_id
_entity_poly.type
_entity_poly.pdbx_seq_one_letter_code
_entity_poly.pdbx_strand_id
1 'polypeptide(L)'
;MENPEWEPIRKFIYNDSTCKKKKSFKHFLHYLHANGADSDYLNPHYSQQYIQGEEEFVTNYIYLENFSNEISKIENKYNLQTIPLDTLTRSWHHQAPNMIHKGNYAEADITDPSFPRLPTYQSFYDTEAIKLVTDIFNEDFEAYHYLKMDISTI
;
A
#
# COMPACT_ATOMS: atom_id res chain seq x y z
N MET A 1 -15.52 -9.12 -15.34
CA MET A 1 -14.36 -10.01 -15.60
C MET A 1 -13.47 -9.96 -14.38
N GLU A 2 -13.01 -11.11 -13.89
CA GLU A 2 -12.10 -11.17 -12.75
C GLU A 2 -10.71 -10.69 -13.18
N ASN A 3 -10.01 -9.96 -12.31
CA ASN A 3 -8.67 -9.45 -12.60
C ASN A 3 -7.70 -10.66 -12.76
N PRO A 4 -7.00 -10.79 -13.91
CA PRO A 4 -6.09 -11.91 -14.19
C PRO A 4 -4.96 -12.07 -13.17
N GLU A 5 -4.58 -11.00 -12.48
CA GLU A 5 -3.55 -10.98 -11.44
C GLU A 5 -3.84 -11.94 -10.27
N TRP A 6 -5.11 -12.33 -10.07
CA TRP A 6 -5.47 -13.31 -9.03
C TRP A 6 -5.16 -14.76 -9.40
N GLU A 7 -4.93 -15.07 -10.67
CA GLU A 7 -4.63 -16.43 -11.12
C GLU A 7 -3.39 -17.05 -10.43
N PRO A 8 -2.20 -16.42 -10.46
CA PRO A 8 -1.02 -16.95 -9.79
C PRO A 8 -1.19 -17.01 -8.26
N ILE A 9 -1.88 -16.03 -7.68
CA ILE A 9 -2.14 -16.00 -6.23
C ILE A 9 -3.02 -17.18 -5.82
N ARG A 10 -4.10 -17.47 -6.56
CA ARG A 10 -4.95 -18.63 -6.30
C ARG A 10 -4.21 -19.95 -6.45
N LYS A 11 -3.38 -20.07 -7.50
CA LYS A 11 -2.52 -21.23 -7.68
C LYS A 11 -1.62 -21.43 -6.47
N PHE A 12 -1.00 -20.37 -5.96
CA PHE A 12 -0.14 -20.43 -4.78
C PHE A 12 -0.89 -20.84 -3.50
N ILE A 13 -2.02 -20.21 -3.22
CA ILE A 13 -2.77 -20.42 -1.96
C ILE A 13 -3.56 -21.74 -1.96
N TYR A 14 -4.16 -22.11 -3.09
CA TYR A 14 -5.11 -23.23 -3.18
C TYR A 14 -4.60 -24.42 -4.00
N ASN A 15 -3.41 -24.31 -4.60
CA ASN A 15 -2.92 -25.26 -5.61
C ASN A 15 -3.88 -25.41 -6.81
N ASP A 16 -4.71 -24.40 -7.07
CA ASP A 16 -5.72 -24.38 -8.14
C ASP A 16 -5.97 -22.94 -8.58
N SER A 17 -5.60 -22.63 -9.83
CA SER A 17 -5.73 -21.30 -10.43
C SER A 17 -7.18 -20.91 -10.75
N THR A 18 -8.12 -21.86 -10.69
CA THR A 18 -9.56 -21.67 -10.95
C THR A 18 -10.41 -21.67 -9.69
N CYS A 19 -9.77 -21.85 -8.53
CA CYS A 19 -10.44 -21.96 -7.24
C CYS A 19 -11.32 -20.73 -6.93
N LYS A 20 -12.58 -20.96 -6.55
CA LYS A 20 -13.54 -19.88 -6.23
C LYS A 20 -13.64 -19.57 -4.73
N LYS A 21 -12.68 -20.04 -3.93
CA LYS A 21 -12.63 -19.72 -2.49
C LYS A 21 -12.35 -18.23 -2.29
N LYS A 22 -12.67 -17.73 -1.09
CA LYS A 22 -12.48 -16.34 -0.68
C LYS A 22 -11.07 -15.86 -1.01
N LYS A 23 -10.90 -14.60 -1.37
CA LYS A 23 -9.58 -13.97 -1.53
C LYS A 23 -9.48 -12.82 -0.56
N SER A 24 -8.31 -12.59 0.01
CA SER A 24 -8.11 -11.56 1.03
C SER A 24 -6.80 -10.83 0.77
N PHE A 25 -6.64 -9.68 1.41
CA PHE A 25 -5.38 -8.94 1.37
C PHE A 25 -4.23 -9.76 1.95
N LYS A 26 -4.47 -10.54 3.02
CA LYS A 26 -3.43 -11.41 3.59
C LYS A 26 -2.98 -12.53 2.65
N HIS A 27 -3.88 -13.14 1.88
CA HIS A 27 -3.49 -14.10 0.84
C HIS A 27 -2.53 -13.47 -0.18
N PHE A 28 -2.77 -12.21 -0.56
CA PHE A 28 -1.87 -11.46 -1.43
C PHE A 28 -0.51 -11.19 -0.75
N LEU A 29 -0.49 -10.78 0.52
CA LEU A 29 0.76 -10.58 1.25
C LEU A 29 1.60 -11.86 1.38
N HIS A 30 0.99 -12.99 1.71
CA HIS A 30 1.71 -14.28 1.75
C HIS A 30 2.29 -14.66 0.39
N TYR A 31 1.54 -14.40 -0.68
CA TYR A 31 2.03 -14.61 -2.04
C TYR A 31 3.25 -13.74 -2.33
N LEU A 32 3.21 -12.44 -2.04
CA LEU A 32 4.38 -11.55 -2.23
C LEU A 32 5.57 -12.00 -1.38
N HIS A 33 5.36 -12.24 -0.09
CA HIS A 33 6.42 -12.64 0.84
C HIS A 33 7.10 -13.96 0.40
N ALA A 34 6.36 -14.91 -0.16
CA ALA A 34 6.93 -16.18 -0.62
C ALA A 34 7.68 -16.08 -1.96
N ASN A 35 7.36 -15.07 -2.78
CA ASN A 35 7.91 -14.90 -4.13
C ASN A 35 9.00 -13.82 -4.22
N GLY A 36 9.18 -13.01 -3.16
CA GLY A 36 10.10 -11.88 -3.12
C GLY A 36 9.51 -10.68 -3.87
N ALA A 37 9.25 -9.58 -3.18
CA ALA A 37 8.67 -8.38 -3.80
C ALA A 37 9.63 -7.62 -4.72
N ASP A 38 10.88 -8.03 -4.82
CA ASP A 38 11.89 -7.55 -5.76
C ASP A 38 11.98 -8.41 -7.03
N SER A 39 11.16 -9.46 -7.15
CA SER A 39 11.33 -10.43 -8.22
C SER A 39 10.83 -9.96 -9.59
N ASP A 40 11.66 -10.15 -10.63
CA ASP A 40 11.40 -9.79 -12.03
C ASP A 40 10.11 -10.38 -12.64
N TYR A 41 9.59 -11.48 -12.07
CA TYR A 41 8.36 -12.12 -12.55
C TYR A 41 7.09 -11.63 -11.86
N LEU A 42 7.22 -10.84 -10.79
CA LEU A 42 6.08 -10.18 -10.18
C LEU A 42 5.69 -8.95 -11.00
N ASN A 43 4.40 -8.63 -10.96
CA ASN A 43 3.92 -7.39 -11.52
C ASN A 43 4.63 -6.23 -10.79
N PRO A 44 5.31 -5.31 -11.50
CA PRO A 44 6.05 -4.20 -10.88
C PRO A 44 5.12 -3.22 -10.12
N HIS A 45 3.80 -3.33 -10.29
CA HIS A 45 2.85 -2.59 -9.45
C HIS A 45 2.73 -3.15 -8.02
N TYR A 46 3.32 -4.32 -7.73
CA TYR A 46 3.32 -4.96 -6.42
C TYR A 46 4.70 -5.03 -5.79
N SER A 47 5.74 -4.65 -6.54
CA SER A 47 7.11 -4.76 -6.10
C SER A 47 7.47 -3.67 -5.10
N GLN A 48 8.60 -3.86 -4.42
CA GLN A 48 9.28 -2.76 -3.75
C GLN A 48 9.51 -1.61 -4.73
N GLN A 49 9.48 -0.38 -4.21
CA GLN A 49 9.65 0.83 -5.01
C GLN A 49 11.10 1.32 -5.01
N TYR A 50 11.82 1.08 -3.93
CA TYR A 50 13.24 1.42 -3.80
C TYR A 50 14.03 0.67 -4.86
N ILE A 51 14.91 1.42 -5.52
CA ILE A 51 15.89 0.88 -6.46
C ILE A 51 17.27 1.20 -5.89
N GLN A 52 18.09 0.18 -5.70
CA GLN A 52 19.45 0.36 -5.19
C GLN A 52 20.21 1.41 -6.00
N GLY A 53 20.75 2.43 -5.32
CA GLY A 53 21.49 3.52 -5.94
C GLY A 53 20.62 4.69 -6.40
N GLU A 54 19.29 4.67 -6.22
CA GLU A 54 18.45 5.81 -6.60
C GLU A 54 18.82 7.08 -5.82
N GLU A 55 19.39 6.95 -4.63
CA GLU A 55 19.90 8.05 -3.81
C GLU A 55 21.02 8.87 -4.49
N GLU A 56 21.69 8.32 -5.52
CA GLU A 56 22.66 9.07 -6.34
C GLU A 56 21.99 10.21 -7.13
N PHE A 57 20.68 10.09 -7.40
CA PHE A 57 19.90 11.04 -8.21
C PHE A 57 18.73 11.65 -7.43
N VAL A 58 18.12 10.88 -6.54
CA VAL A 58 16.98 11.28 -5.70
C VAL A 58 17.51 11.78 -4.36
N THR A 59 17.51 13.10 -4.21
CA THR A 59 18.06 13.77 -3.01
C THR A 59 16.98 14.23 -2.02
N ASN A 60 15.71 14.13 -2.39
CA ASN A 60 14.58 14.60 -1.59
C ASN A 60 13.36 13.72 -1.83
N TYR A 61 12.75 13.23 -0.75
CA TYR A 61 11.48 12.51 -0.77
C TYR A 61 10.34 13.42 -0.30
N ILE A 62 9.19 13.36 -0.98
CA ILE A 62 7.98 14.11 -0.62
C ILE A 62 6.98 13.14 0.01
N TYR A 63 6.78 13.28 1.31
CA TYR A 63 5.86 12.46 2.10
C TYR A 63 4.41 12.87 1.83
N LEU A 64 3.59 11.94 1.33
CA LEU A 64 2.20 12.22 0.93
C LEU A 64 1.31 12.55 2.13
N GLU A 65 1.57 11.98 3.30
CA GLU A 65 0.89 12.32 4.55
C GLU A 65 1.10 13.78 4.97
N ASN A 66 2.17 14.41 4.47
CA ASN A 66 2.50 15.81 4.70
C ASN A 66 2.44 16.65 3.42
N PHE A 67 1.76 16.15 2.38
CA PHE A 67 1.82 16.68 1.01
C PHE A 67 1.68 18.20 0.94
N SER A 68 0.63 18.77 1.55
CA SER A 68 0.39 20.23 1.51
C SER A 68 1.57 21.03 2.03
N ASN A 69 2.14 20.61 3.17
CA ASN A 69 3.27 21.30 3.78
C ASN A 69 4.54 21.16 2.92
N GLU A 70 4.78 19.97 2.37
CA GLU A 70 5.93 19.75 1.49
C GLU A 70 5.83 20.58 0.20
N ILE A 71 4.66 20.63 -0.44
CA ILE A 71 4.47 21.48 -1.63
C ILE A 71 4.63 22.96 -1.29
N SER A 72 4.04 23.44 -0.19
CA SER A 72 4.21 24.84 0.23
C SER A 72 5.68 25.19 0.54
N LYS A 73 6.48 24.26 1.09
CA LYS A 73 7.93 24.47 1.27
C LYS A 73 8.64 24.59 -0.08
N ILE A 74 8.30 23.75 -1.06
CA ILE A 74 8.88 23.79 -2.40
C ILE A 74 8.52 25.11 -3.09
N GLU A 75 7.25 25.52 -3.05
CA GLU A 75 6.78 26.78 -3.61
C GLU A 75 7.55 27.97 -3.04
N ASN A 76 7.69 28.04 -1.71
CA ASN A 76 8.43 29.12 -1.05
C ASN A 76 9.93 29.09 -1.38
N LYS A 77 10.56 27.91 -1.36
CA LYS A 77 12.00 27.74 -1.62
C LYS A 77 12.39 28.21 -3.02
N TYR A 78 11.54 27.95 -4.01
CA TYR A 78 11.82 28.25 -5.42
C TYR A 78 11.02 29.46 -5.95
N ASN A 79 10.30 30.17 -5.08
CA ASN A 79 9.43 31.30 -5.43
C ASN A 79 8.46 30.97 -6.58
N LEU A 80 7.81 29.81 -6.48
CA LEU A 80 6.82 29.33 -7.44
C LEU A 80 5.43 29.93 -7.16
N GLN A 81 4.56 29.85 -8.15
CA GLN A 81 3.15 30.19 -7.97
C GLN A 81 2.49 29.21 -7.01
N THR A 82 1.81 29.74 -6.00
CA THR A 82 0.99 28.94 -5.08
C THR A 82 -0.17 28.28 -5.79
N ILE A 83 -0.28 26.96 -5.67
CA ILE A 83 -1.40 26.18 -6.21
C ILE A 83 -2.54 26.05 -5.19
N PRO A 84 -3.79 25.83 -5.63
CA PRO A 84 -4.92 25.62 -4.72
C PRO A 84 -4.87 24.21 -4.08
N LEU A 85 -3.97 24.01 -3.12
CA LEU A 85 -3.73 22.73 -2.43
C LEU A 85 -4.99 22.11 -1.82
N ASP A 86 -5.92 22.94 -1.35
CA ASP A 86 -7.19 22.49 -0.79
C ASP A 86 -8.04 21.70 -1.81
N THR A 87 -8.01 22.11 -3.08
CA THR A 87 -8.74 21.42 -4.16
C THR A 87 -8.16 20.04 -4.47
N LEU A 88 -6.83 19.90 -4.39
CA LEU A 88 -6.16 18.63 -4.64
C LEU A 88 -6.37 17.65 -3.48
N THR A 89 -6.25 18.14 -2.25
CA THR A 89 -6.31 17.34 -1.03
C THR A 89 -7.73 16.95 -0.62
N ARG A 90 -8.76 17.64 -1.13
CA ARG A 90 -10.18 17.31 -0.92
C ARG A 90 -10.86 16.69 -2.14
N SER A 91 -10.08 16.19 -3.10
CA SER A 91 -10.65 15.54 -4.28
C SER A 91 -11.47 14.31 -3.89
N TRP A 92 -12.39 13.91 -4.78
CA TRP A 92 -13.11 12.63 -4.69
C TRP A 92 -12.23 11.37 -4.59
N HIS A 93 -10.91 11.47 -4.82
CA HIS A 93 -9.97 10.37 -4.63
C HIS A 93 -9.47 10.27 -3.17
N HIS A 94 -9.68 11.32 -2.36
CA HIS A 94 -9.35 11.30 -0.94
C HIS A 94 -10.44 10.57 -0.13
N GLN A 95 -10.27 9.26 0.04
CA GLN A 95 -11.27 8.38 0.65
C GLN A 95 -11.16 8.27 2.18
N ALA A 96 -10.17 8.91 2.81
CA ALA A 96 -9.99 8.81 4.27
C ALA A 96 -11.25 9.17 5.09
N PRO A 97 -12.06 10.19 4.73
CA PRO A 97 -13.31 10.47 5.43
C PRO A 97 -14.34 9.35 5.36
N ASN A 98 -14.27 8.48 4.35
CA ASN A 98 -15.18 7.36 4.14
C ASN A 98 -14.66 6.05 4.75
N MET A 99 -13.41 6.02 5.26
CA MET A 99 -12.78 4.86 5.90
C MET A 99 -13.28 4.68 7.35
N ILE A 100 -14.57 4.36 7.50
CA ILE A 100 -15.26 4.34 8.81
C ILE A 100 -15.55 2.93 9.35
N HIS A 101 -15.38 1.89 8.53
CA HIS A 101 -15.78 0.55 8.91
C HIS A 101 -14.77 -0.08 9.88
N LYS A 102 -15.24 -0.59 11.02
CA LYS A 102 -14.42 -1.27 12.02
C LYS A 102 -14.56 -2.79 11.93
N GLY A 103 -13.51 -3.53 12.26
CA GLY A 103 -13.48 -5.00 12.26
C GLY A 103 -12.14 -5.57 11.82
N ASN A 104 -12.09 -6.86 11.48
CA ASN A 104 -10.91 -7.48 10.87
C ASN A 104 -11.06 -7.50 9.35
N TYR A 105 -10.33 -6.62 8.66
CA TYR A 105 -10.38 -6.50 7.21
C TYR A 105 -9.15 -7.05 6.48
N ALA A 106 -8.07 -7.42 7.18
CA ALA A 106 -6.94 -8.11 6.58
C ALA A 106 -7.36 -9.46 5.93
N GLU A 107 -8.36 -10.10 6.55
CA GLU A 107 -8.96 -11.37 6.13
C GLU A 107 -10.29 -11.23 5.37
N ALA A 108 -10.74 -10.00 5.10
CA ALA A 108 -12.01 -9.76 4.42
C ALA A 108 -12.01 -10.41 3.02
N ASP A 109 -13.16 -10.97 2.66
CA ASP A 109 -13.36 -11.56 1.34
C ASP A 109 -13.60 -10.45 0.31
N ILE A 110 -12.61 -10.19 -0.52
CA ILE A 110 -12.70 -9.18 -1.58
C ILE A 110 -13.62 -9.60 -2.73
N THR A 111 -14.08 -10.85 -2.75
CA THR A 111 -15.05 -11.34 -3.74
C THR A 111 -16.50 -11.13 -3.31
N ASP A 112 -16.73 -10.75 -2.04
CA ASP A 112 -18.03 -10.35 -1.55
C ASP A 112 -18.53 -9.14 -2.38
N PRO A 113 -19.73 -9.20 -3.00
CA PRO A 113 -20.28 -8.09 -3.78
C PRO A 113 -20.47 -6.79 -2.99
N SER A 114 -20.47 -6.86 -1.65
CA SER A 114 -20.49 -5.70 -0.77
C SER A 114 -19.11 -5.08 -0.52
N PHE A 115 -18.04 -5.65 -1.07
CA PHE A 115 -16.69 -5.09 -1.06
C PHE A 115 -16.52 -4.06 -2.20
N PRO A 116 -15.79 -2.94 -1.99
CA PRO A 116 -15.10 -2.56 -0.76
C PRO A 116 -16.01 -1.92 0.28
N ARG A 117 -15.93 -2.38 1.53
CA ARG A 117 -16.34 -1.60 2.70
C ARG A 117 -15.07 -0.94 3.24
N LEU A 118 -14.96 0.37 3.12
CA LEU A 118 -13.74 1.12 3.41
C LEU A 118 -13.42 1.07 4.92
N PRO A 119 -12.44 0.25 5.35
CA PRO A 119 -12.15 0.08 6.75
C PRO A 119 -11.29 1.21 7.30
N THR A 120 -11.35 1.46 8.61
CA THR A 120 -10.34 2.32 9.26
C THR A 120 -8.96 1.68 9.10
N TYR A 121 -7.90 2.49 9.15
CA TYR A 121 -6.51 2.00 9.09
C TYR A 121 -6.25 0.86 10.09
N GLN A 122 -6.65 1.03 11.35
CA GLN A 122 -6.50 0.03 12.42
C GLN A 122 -7.33 -1.25 12.17
N SER A 123 -8.38 -1.16 11.35
CA SER A 123 -9.23 -2.32 11.03
C SER A 123 -8.74 -3.05 9.78
N PHE A 124 -8.02 -2.35 8.89
CA PHE A 124 -7.47 -2.94 7.68
C PHE A 124 -6.31 -3.89 7.98
N TYR A 125 -5.41 -3.47 8.88
CA TYR A 125 -4.21 -4.21 9.22
C TYR A 125 -4.37 -4.92 10.56
N ASP A 126 -4.19 -6.25 10.57
CA ASP A 126 -3.92 -6.99 11.81
C ASP A 126 -2.41 -7.15 12.03
N THR A 127 -2.02 -7.65 13.21
CA THR A 127 -0.60 -7.81 13.60
C THR A 127 0.21 -8.59 12.56
N GLU A 128 -0.38 -9.63 11.97
CA GLU A 128 0.29 -10.45 10.96
C GLU A 128 0.44 -9.69 9.63
N ALA A 129 -0.59 -8.99 9.18
CA ALA A 129 -0.53 -8.18 7.97
C ALA A 129 0.53 -7.08 8.08
N ILE A 130 0.65 -6.43 9.25
CA ILE A 130 1.67 -5.41 9.50
C ILE A 130 3.07 -6.00 9.40
N LYS A 131 3.27 -7.16 10.04
CA LYS A 131 4.55 -7.85 9.99
C LYS A 131 4.92 -8.22 8.57
N LEU A 132 4.00 -8.82 7.81
CA LEU A 132 4.23 -9.15 6.41
C LEU A 132 4.57 -7.92 5.58
N VAL A 133 3.81 -6.81 5.70
CA VAL A 133 4.11 -5.57 4.98
C VAL A 133 5.50 -5.03 5.36
N THR A 134 5.84 -5.02 6.64
CA THR A 134 7.14 -4.56 7.13
C THR A 134 8.27 -5.42 6.57
N ASP A 135 8.10 -6.75 6.55
CA ASP A 135 9.10 -7.68 6.04
C ASP A 135 9.24 -7.58 4.51
N ILE A 136 8.11 -7.49 3.79
CA ILE A 136 8.06 -7.41 2.31
C ILE A 136 8.68 -6.12 1.80
N PHE A 137 8.41 -4.98 2.44
CA PHE A 137 8.80 -3.65 1.96
C PHE A 137 9.90 -3.00 2.83
N ASN A 138 10.70 -3.81 3.52
CA ASN A 138 11.70 -3.32 4.49
C ASN A 138 12.70 -2.33 3.87
N GLU A 139 13.14 -2.58 2.63
CA GLU A 139 14.08 -1.71 1.92
C GLU A 139 13.46 -0.34 1.64
N ASP A 140 12.20 -0.29 1.20
CA ASP A 140 11.45 0.96 1.01
C ASP A 140 11.37 1.76 2.33
N PHE A 141 11.02 1.09 3.44
CA PHE A 141 10.93 1.76 4.74
C PHE A 141 12.28 2.34 5.17
N GLU A 142 13.38 1.60 4.98
CA GLU A 142 14.72 2.06 5.34
C GLU A 142 15.21 3.20 4.44
N ALA A 143 15.07 3.05 3.12
CA ALA A 143 15.51 4.03 2.13
C ALA A 143 14.72 5.34 2.22
N TYR A 144 13.41 5.26 2.42
CA TYR A 144 12.53 6.44 2.53
C TYR A 144 12.38 6.94 3.96
N HIS A 145 13.21 6.44 4.89
CA HIS A 145 13.31 6.92 6.26
C HIS A 145 11.97 6.92 7.03
N TYR A 146 11.08 6.02 6.65
CA TYR A 146 9.90 5.74 7.45
C TYR A 146 10.34 4.96 8.69
N LEU A 147 9.86 5.38 9.86
CA LEU A 147 10.02 4.56 11.06
C LEU A 147 9.33 3.21 10.78
N LYS A 148 10.04 2.09 10.99
CA LYS A 148 9.42 0.76 10.95
C LYS A 148 8.15 0.81 11.77
N MET A 149 7.02 0.41 11.18
CA MET A 149 5.70 0.57 11.78
C MET A 149 5.71 0.08 13.23
N ASP A 150 5.44 0.97 14.17
CA ASP A 150 5.36 0.59 15.58
C ASP A 150 4.06 -0.17 15.83
N ILE A 151 4.19 -1.49 15.82
CA ILE A 151 3.11 -2.46 16.07
C ILE A 151 2.43 -2.21 17.43
N SER A 152 3.09 -1.49 18.36
CA SER A 152 2.52 -1.21 19.69
C SER A 152 1.43 -0.12 19.70
N THR A 153 1.23 0.60 18.60
CA THR A 153 0.23 1.69 18.49
C THR A 153 -1.05 1.31 17.74
N ILE A 154 -1.24 0.00 17.46
CA ILE A 154 -2.38 -0.54 16.72
C ILE A 154 -3.32 -1.31 17.65
#